data_AF-A0A7R9T727-F1
#
_entry.id   AF-A0A7R9T727-F1
#
_cell.length_a   1.000
_cell.length_b   1.000
_cell.length_c   1.000
_cell.angle_alpha   90.00
_cell.angle_beta   90.00
_cell.angle_gamma   90.00
#
_symmetry.space_group_name_H-M   'P 1'
#
loop_
_entity.id
_entity.type
_entity.pdbx_description
1 polymer ?
#
loop_
_entity_poly.entity_id
_entity_poly.type
_entity_poly.pdbx_seq_one_letter_code
_entity_poly.pdbx_strand_id
1 'polypeptide(L)'
;DDDHDDDHDRRAQKSARGLGEGLHTAVSRTSRVARLVDRRARRVLHLDRLGRFITSSQAVPVAVGLVFGSALRQLVDAFTTALVAPLVASVGGHSHLVSLRFVVHGLAFDYGVFVQAVLETFLTIVALFYLVVVPSSAVKSLRLSPTRPCPECLSWINENARR
;
A
#
# COMPACT_ATOMS: atom_id res chain seq x y z
N ASP A 1 56.78 -18.73 -34.63
CA ASP A 1 55.91 -17.89 -35.48
C ASP A 1 54.71 -17.40 -34.69
N ASP A 2 54.92 -16.54 -33.68
CA ASP A 2 53.86 -15.98 -32.82
C ASP A 2 54.28 -14.59 -32.31
N ASP A 3 54.59 -13.66 -33.23
CA ASP A 3 55.06 -12.30 -32.87
C ASP A 3 54.53 -11.21 -33.81
N HIS A 4 53.42 -11.48 -34.53
CA HIS A 4 52.94 -10.59 -35.61
C HIS A 4 51.53 -10.00 -35.41
N ASP A 5 50.85 -10.27 -34.29
CA ASP A 5 49.47 -9.80 -34.07
C ASP A 5 49.33 -8.59 -33.13
N ASP A 6 50.39 -8.16 -32.44
CA ASP A 6 50.30 -7.11 -31.41
C ASP A 6 50.37 -5.65 -31.93
N ASP A 7 50.77 -5.42 -33.18
CA ASP A 7 51.00 -4.05 -33.69
C ASP A 7 49.74 -3.41 -34.31
N HIS A 8 48.72 -4.22 -34.63
CA HIS A 8 47.49 -3.73 -35.26
C HIS A 8 46.58 -2.97 -34.28
N ASP A 9 46.63 -3.30 -32.99
CA ASP A 9 45.79 -2.67 -31.94
C ASP A 9 46.30 -1.30 -31.47
N ARG A 10 47.60 -1.04 -31.59
CA ARG A 10 48.21 0.23 -31.14
C ARG A 10 47.86 1.41 -32.04
N ARG A 11 47.58 1.18 -33.33
CA ARG A 11 47.16 2.25 -34.26
C ARG A 11 45.71 2.69 -34.05
N ALA A 12 44.83 1.81 -33.57
CA ALA A 12 43.43 2.17 -33.29
C ALA A 12 43.30 3.08 -32.06
N GLN A 13 44.09 2.86 -31.01
CA GLN A 13 44.00 3.67 -29.78
C GLN A 13 44.52 5.10 -29.93
N LYS A 14 45.44 5.37 -30.87
CA LYS A 14 46.01 6.72 -31.04
C LYS A 14 45.07 7.70 -31.75
N SER A 15 44.17 7.20 -32.60
CA SER A 15 43.20 8.03 -33.33
C SER A 15 42.06 8.54 -32.43
N ALA A 16 41.65 7.75 -31.43
CA ALA A 16 40.60 8.15 -30.48
C ALA A 16 41.03 9.28 -29.51
N ARG A 17 42.33 9.44 -29.25
CA ARG A 17 42.83 10.48 -28.34
C ARG A 17 42.80 11.89 -28.93
N GLY A 18 42.91 12.05 -30.25
CA GLY A 18 42.87 13.37 -30.91
C GLY A 18 41.49 14.02 -30.97
N LEU A 19 40.41 13.23 -30.85
CA LEU A 19 39.03 13.74 -30.92
C LEU A 19 38.51 14.23 -29.55
N GLY A 20 39.21 13.89 -28.46
CA GLY A 20 38.84 14.30 -27.10
C GLY A 20 39.16 15.75 -26.77
N GLU A 21 40.22 16.34 -27.34
CA GLU A 21 40.68 17.67 -26.91
C GLU A 21 39.85 18.84 -27.49
N GLY A 22 39.16 18.63 -28.62
CA GLY A 22 38.30 19.65 -29.25
C GLY A 22 36.89 19.78 -28.67
N LEU A 23 36.39 18.74 -27.97
CA LEU A 23 35.01 18.71 -27.47
C LEU A 23 34.87 19.36 -26.08
N HIS A 24 35.95 19.42 -25.30
CA HIS A 24 35.93 19.99 -23.94
C HIS A 24 35.80 21.52 -23.92
N THR A 25 36.19 22.23 -24.98
CA THR A 25 36.11 23.69 -25.05
C THR A 25 34.72 24.21 -25.47
N ALA A 26 33.95 23.44 -26.24
CA ALA A 26 32.60 23.83 -26.68
C ALA A 26 31.51 23.68 -25.60
N VAL A 27 31.71 22.78 -24.64
CA VAL A 27 30.78 22.49 -23.52
C VAL A 27 30.82 23.57 -22.41
N SER A 28 31.80 24.49 -22.45
CA SER A 28 31.97 25.51 -21.41
C SER A 28 30.92 26.64 -21.47
N ARG A 29 30.33 26.94 -22.64
CA ARG A 29 29.37 28.05 -22.82
C ARG A 29 27.91 27.68 -22.56
N THR A 30 27.53 26.41 -22.72
CA THR A 30 26.19 25.89 -22.39
C THR A 30 25.95 25.75 -20.87
N SER A 31 27.02 25.81 -20.08
CA SER A 31 26.99 25.67 -18.61
C SER A 31 26.27 26.79 -17.85
N ARG A 32 26.04 27.98 -18.44
CA ARG A 32 25.37 29.11 -17.73
C ARG A 32 23.85 29.04 -17.78
N VAL A 33 23.28 28.65 -18.92
CA VAL A 33 21.82 28.52 -19.07
C VAL A 33 21.30 27.29 -18.32
N ALA A 34 22.05 26.17 -18.35
CA ALA A 34 21.73 24.96 -17.59
C ALA A 34 21.61 25.22 -16.08
N ARG A 35 22.47 26.09 -15.52
CA ARG A 35 22.44 26.46 -14.09
C ARG A 35 21.21 27.29 -13.69
N LEU A 36 20.60 28.02 -14.62
CA LEU A 36 19.39 28.80 -14.35
C LEU A 36 18.13 27.92 -14.38
N VAL A 37 18.10 26.91 -15.24
CA VAL A 37 17.02 25.91 -15.30
C VAL A 37 17.04 25.02 -14.05
N ASP A 38 18.22 24.60 -13.58
CA ASP A 38 18.36 23.74 -12.38
C ASP A 38 17.76 24.36 -11.11
N ARG A 39 17.89 25.69 -10.92
CA ARG A 39 17.34 26.37 -9.73
C ARG A 39 15.80 26.44 -9.72
N ARG A 40 15.15 26.49 -10.88
CA ARG A 40 13.68 26.50 -10.99
C ARG A 40 13.13 25.07 -10.91
N ALA A 41 13.84 24.10 -11.49
CA ALA A 41 13.55 22.66 -11.37
C ALA A 41 13.54 22.19 -9.90
N ARG A 42 14.45 22.70 -9.05
CA ARG A 42 14.53 22.38 -7.61
C ARG A 42 13.24 22.67 -6.81
N ARG A 43 12.36 23.58 -7.27
CA ARG A 43 11.05 23.80 -6.63
C ARG A 43 9.97 22.80 -7.04
N VAL A 44 10.14 22.15 -8.20
CA VAL A 44 9.26 21.06 -8.69
C VAL A 44 9.77 19.68 -8.21
N LEU A 45 11.04 19.63 -7.79
CA LEU A 45 11.82 18.49 -7.25
C LEU A 45 11.37 18.00 -5.86
N HIS A 46 10.17 18.37 -5.42
CA HIS A 46 9.55 17.82 -4.21
C HIS A 46 8.65 16.61 -4.52
N LEU A 47 8.22 16.46 -5.78
CA LEU A 47 7.42 15.32 -6.25
C LEU A 47 8.27 14.05 -6.41
N ASP A 48 9.59 14.18 -6.61
CA ASP A 48 10.51 13.02 -6.61
C ASP A 48 10.56 12.32 -5.25
N ARG A 49 10.24 13.03 -4.17
CA ARG A 49 10.09 12.43 -2.84
C ARG A 49 8.79 11.62 -2.74
N LEU A 50 7.72 12.07 -3.39
CA LEU A 50 6.44 11.35 -3.42
C LEU A 50 6.52 10.10 -4.31
N GLY A 51 7.16 10.19 -5.48
CA GLY A 51 7.42 9.04 -6.33
C GLY A 51 8.19 7.96 -5.56
N ARG A 52 9.31 8.34 -4.93
CA ARG A 52 10.10 7.45 -4.05
C ARG A 52 9.31 6.92 -2.84
N PHE A 53 8.36 7.69 -2.31
CA PHE A 53 7.47 7.27 -1.22
C PHE A 53 6.44 6.22 -1.69
N ILE A 54 5.88 6.36 -2.89
CA ILE A 54 4.97 5.37 -3.48
C ILE A 54 5.73 4.08 -3.82
N THR A 55 6.97 4.18 -4.29
CA THR A 55 7.83 2.99 -4.51
C THR A 55 8.40 2.43 -3.20
N SER A 56 8.18 3.07 -2.05
CA SER A 56 8.58 2.53 -0.76
C SER A 56 7.68 1.35 -0.38
N SER A 57 8.31 0.22 -0.05
CA SER A 57 7.65 -1.07 0.18
C SER A 57 6.54 -1.07 1.24
N GLN A 58 6.53 -0.10 2.16
CA GLN A 58 5.57 -0.01 3.24
C GLN A 58 4.25 0.69 2.85
N ALA A 59 4.25 1.56 1.84
CA ALA A 59 3.08 2.38 1.51
C ALA A 59 1.99 1.59 0.76
N VAL A 60 2.41 0.73 -0.17
CA VAL A 60 1.53 -0.08 -1.03
C VAL A 60 0.57 -0.98 -0.22
N PRO A 61 1.01 -1.82 0.73
CA PRO A 61 0.10 -2.70 1.46
C PRO A 61 -0.94 -1.96 2.31
N VAL A 62 -0.59 -0.79 2.87
CA VAL A 62 -1.53 0.03 3.65
C VAL A 62 -2.60 0.64 2.74
N ALA A 63 -2.21 1.15 1.57
CA ALA A 63 -3.14 1.71 0.60
C ALA A 63 -4.14 0.67 0.08
N VAL A 64 -3.64 -0.52 -0.29
CA VAL A 64 -4.51 -1.64 -0.71
C VAL A 64 -5.44 -2.07 0.42
N GLY A 65 -4.94 -2.11 1.67
CA GLY A 65 -5.73 -2.44 2.85
C GLY A 65 -6.94 -1.52 3.06
N LEU A 66 -6.79 -0.21 2.83
CA LEU A 66 -7.90 0.74 2.96
C LEU A 66 -8.99 0.54 1.89
N VAL A 67 -8.58 0.31 0.64
CA VAL A 67 -9.51 0.08 -0.48
C VAL A 67 -10.25 -1.25 -0.33
N PHE A 68 -9.55 -2.32 0.05
CA PHE A 68 -10.19 -3.60 0.34
C PHE A 68 -11.10 -3.53 1.56
N GLY A 69 -10.68 -2.82 2.60
CA GLY A 69 -11.47 -2.63 3.82
C GLY A 69 -12.80 -1.93 3.56
N SER A 70 -12.80 -0.88 2.73
CA SER A 70 -14.05 -0.17 2.37
C SER A 70 -14.98 -1.01 1.50
N ALA A 71 -14.44 -1.77 0.54
CA ALA A 71 -15.25 -2.67 -0.29
C ALA A 71 -15.92 -3.79 0.53
N LEU A 72 -15.18 -4.41 1.45
CA LEU A 72 -15.74 -5.43 2.34
C LEU A 72 -16.79 -4.85 3.29
N ARG A 73 -16.56 -3.62 3.80
CA ARG A 73 -17.55 -2.92 4.63
C ARG A 73 -18.88 -2.74 3.90
N GLN A 74 -18.82 -2.24 2.66
CA GLN A 74 -20.02 -2.05 1.82
C GLN A 74 -20.78 -3.35 1.58
N LEU A 75 -20.07 -4.45 1.33
CA LEU A 75 -20.69 -5.77 1.15
C LEU A 75 -21.43 -6.22 2.41
N VAL A 76 -20.83 -6.06 3.59
CA VAL A 76 -21.45 -6.44 4.87
C VAL A 76 -22.62 -5.53 5.21
N ASP A 77 -22.52 -4.23 4.94
CA ASP A 77 -23.62 -3.28 5.15
C ASP A 77 -24.81 -3.62 4.24
N ALA A 78 -24.58 -3.93 2.96
CA ALA A 78 -25.62 -4.37 2.03
C ALA A 78 -26.31 -5.66 2.49
N PHE A 79 -25.54 -6.63 2.98
CA PHE A 79 -26.08 -7.87 3.54
C PHE A 79 -26.94 -7.62 4.79
N THR A 80 -26.43 -6.80 5.70
CA THR A 80 -27.09 -6.48 6.99
C THR A 80 -28.39 -5.72 6.75
N THR A 81 -28.37 -4.72 5.86
CA THR A 81 -29.57 -3.94 5.49
C THR A 81 -30.59 -4.78 4.72
N ALA A 82 -30.15 -5.68 3.83
CA ALA A 82 -31.07 -6.48 3.03
C ALA A 82 -31.75 -7.61 3.81
N LEU A 83 -31.06 -8.24 4.78
CA LEU A 83 -31.58 -9.40 5.50
C LEU A 83 -31.88 -9.12 6.96
N VAL A 84 -30.98 -8.44 7.67
CA VAL A 84 -31.10 -8.28 9.12
C VAL A 84 -32.08 -7.16 9.48
N ALA A 85 -32.04 -6.03 8.77
CA ALA A 85 -32.96 -4.93 9.01
C ALA A 85 -34.45 -5.35 8.93
N PRO A 86 -34.92 -6.11 7.91
CA PRO A 86 -36.31 -6.60 7.89
C PRO A 86 -36.63 -7.64 8.98
N LEU A 87 -35.66 -8.47 9.38
CA LEU A 87 -35.80 -9.41 10.51
C LEU A 87 -35.96 -8.69 11.86
N VAL A 88 -35.20 -7.61 12.06
CA VAL A 88 -35.29 -6.78 13.27
C VAL A 88 -36.56 -5.94 13.26
N ALA A 89 -36.96 -5.42 12.10
CA ALA A 89 -38.19 -4.65 11.93
C ALA A 89 -39.44 -5.51 12.16
N SER A 90 -39.42 -6.79 11.81
CA SER A 90 -40.57 -7.69 12.02
C SER A 90 -40.76 -8.06 13.51
N VAL A 91 -39.66 -8.23 14.25
CA VAL A 91 -39.71 -8.50 15.71
C VAL A 91 -39.99 -7.22 16.51
N GLY A 92 -39.54 -6.05 16.01
CA GLY A 92 -39.73 -4.74 16.65
C GLY A 92 -41.14 -4.14 16.57
N GLY A 93 -42.09 -4.81 15.89
CA GLY A 93 -43.52 -4.46 15.90
C GLY A 93 -43.92 -3.19 15.13
N HIS A 94 -42.98 -2.30 14.80
CA HIS A 94 -43.19 -1.18 13.88
C HIS A 94 -41.95 -1.05 13.00
N SER A 95 -42.17 -0.98 11.69
CA SER A 95 -41.19 -0.92 10.60
C SER A 95 -40.22 0.27 10.63
N HIS A 96 -40.17 1.01 11.74
CA HIS A 96 -39.25 2.09 12.00
C HIS A 96 -38.86 2.09 13.48
N LEU A 97 -37.70 1.52 13.82
CA LEU A 97 -37.01 1.92 15.04
C LEU A 97 -36.80 3.46 15.04
N VAL A 98 -36.69 4.05 13.86
CA VAL A 98 -36.68 5.50 13.58
C VAL A 98 -37.91 6.26 14.10
N SER A 99 -39.07 5.62 14.34
CA SER A 99 -40.30 6.32 14.75
C SER A 99 -40.57 6.27 16.25
N LEU A 100 -39.75 5.56 17.04
CA LEU A 100 -39.82 5.63 18.51
C LEU A 100 -39.16 6.94 18.97
N ARG A 101 -39.97 8.00 18.94
CA ARG A 101 -39.64 9.32 19.45
C ARG A 101 -40.08 9.44 20.88
N PHE A 102 -39.14 9.63 21.80
CA PHE A 102 -39.47 10.18 23.11
C PHE A 102 -39.47 11.70 22.97
N VAL A 103 -40.64 12.32 23.09
CA VAL A 103 -40.75 13.78 23.14
C VAL A 103 -40.54 14.19 24.60
N VAL A 104 -39.37 14.73 24.91
CA VAL A 104 -39.08 15.35 26.20
C VAL A 104 -38.92 16.85 25.96
N HIS A 105 -39.78 17.67 26.56
CA HIS A 105 -39.79 19.13 26.40
C HIS A 105 -39.90 19.64 24.94
N GLY A 106 -40.58 18.91 24.06
CA GLY A 106 -40.76 19.30 22.65
C GLY A 106 -39.59 18.98 21.72
N LEU A 107 -38.49 18.38 22.24
CA LEU A 107 -37.44 17.80 21.42
C LEU A 107 -37.75 16.33 21.13
N ALA A 108 -37.90 15.99 19.86
CA ALA A 108 -38.06 14.62 19.41
C ALA A 108 -36.67 13.94 19.41
N PHE A 109 -36.46 12.99 20.32
CA PHE A 109 -35.27 12.13 20.31
C PHE A 109 -35.60 10.79 19.64
N ASP A 110 -35.10 10.61 18.43
CA ASP A 110 -35.23 9.37 17.64
C ASP A 110 -34.23 8.30 18.15
N TYR A 111 -34.53 7.64 19.27
CA TYR A 111 -33.61 6.68 19.90
C TYR A 111 -33.39 5.42 19.04
N GLY A 112 -34.36 5.01 18.22
CA GLY A 112 -34.21 3.77 17.48
C GLY A 112 -33.32 3.88 16.23
N VAL A 113 -33.00 5.07 15.71
CA VAL A 113 -31.92 5.23 14.72
C VAL A 113 -30.59 4.84 15.35
N PHE A 114 -30.36 5.24 16.60
CA PHE A 114 -29.13 4.92 17.32
C PHE A 114 -29.01 3.43 17.60
N VAL A 115 -30.07 2.77 18.09
CA VAL A 115 -30.05 1.32 18.33
C VAL A 115 -29.84 0.54 17.04
N GLN A 116 -30.47 0.98 15.95
CA GLN A 116 -30.26 0.37 14.64
C GLN A 116 -28.81 0.50 14.19
N ALA A 117 -28.21 1.70 14.29
CA ALA A 117 -26.80 1.91 13.96
C ALA A 117 -25.84 1.08 14.83
N VAL A 118 -26.14 0.93 16.12
CA VAL A 118 -25.37 0.07 17.03
C VAL A 118 -25.45 -1.39 16.62
N LEU A 119 -26.65 -1.87 16.30
CA LEU A 119 -26.88 -3.25 15.89
C LEU A 119 -26.17 -3.56 14.56
N GLU A 120 -26.33 -2.69 13.56
CA GLU A 120 -25.65 -2.79 12.27
C GLU A 120 -24.13 -2.81 12.45
N THR A 121 -23.59 -1.90 13.27
CA THR A 121 -22.15 -1.83 13.55
C THR A 121 -21.65 -3.08 14.26
N PHE A 122 -22.40 -3.59 15.23
CA PHE A 122 -22.06 -4.81 15.96
C PHE A 122 -22.02 -6.02 15.02
N LEU A 123 -23.03 -6.17 14.16
CA LEU A 123 -23.04 -7.24 13.17
C LEU A 123 -21.89 -7.12 12.17
N THR A 124 -21.53 -5.91 11.73
CA THR A 124 -20.38 -5.75 10.85
C THR A 124 -19.08 -6.21 11.52
N ILE A 125 -18.87 -5.89 12.79
CA ILE A 125 -17.69 -6.32 13.55
C ILE A 125 -17.66 -7.85 13.63
N VAL A 126 -18.79 -8.48 13.98
CA VAL A 126 -18.89 -9.95 14.08
C VAL A 126 -18.63 -10.61 12.72
N ALA A 127 -19.23 -10.11 11.66
CA ALA A 127 -19.06 -10.63 10.31
C ALA A 127 -17.60 -10.52 9.84
N LEU A 128 -16.95 -9.37 10.02
CA LEU A 128 -15.55 -9.17 9.65
C LEU A 128 -14.60 -10.03 10.48
N PHE A 129 -14.84 -10.16 11.79
CA PHE A 129 -14.06 -11.04 12.65
C PHE A 129 -14.14 -12.49 12.16
N TYR A 130 -15.35 -12.99 11.89
CA TYR A 130 -15.55 -14.36 11.46
C TYR A 130 -14.98 -14.62 10.05
N LEU A 131 -15.21 -13.71 9.09
CA LEU A 131 -14.74 -13.87 7.71
C LEU A 131 -13.24 -13.69 7.53
N VAL A 132 -12.57 -12.86 8.34
CA VAL A 132 -11.15 -12.52 8.13
C VAL A 132 -10.25 -13.21 9.15
N VAL A 133 -10.57 -13.09 10.45
CA VAL A 133 -9.68 -13.56 11.51
C VAL A 133 -9.64 -15.09 11.56
N VAL A 134 -10.80 -15.74 11.50
CA VAL A 134 -10.90 -17.21 11.57
C VAL A 134 -10.12 -17.91 10.43
N PRO A 135 -10.32 -17.60 9.14
CA PRO A 135 -9.52 -18.23 8.10
C PRO A 135 -8.05 -17.82 8.17
N SER A 136 -7.72 -16.60 8.61
CA SER A 136 -6.32 -16.19 8.76
C SER A 136 -5.58 -17.03 9.82
N SER A 137 -6.26 -17.39 10.92
CA SER A 137 -5.70 -18.31 11.92
C SER A 137 -5.57 -19.73 11.40
N ALA A 138 -6.53 -20.21 10.61
CA ALA A 138 -6.50 -21.55 10.02
C ALA A 138 -5.43 -21.71 8.93
N VAL A 139 -5.20 -20.68 8.12
CA VAL A 139 -4.15 -20.71 7.09
C VAL A 139 -2.76 -20.64 7.71
N LYS A 140 -2.59 -19.92 8.83
CA LYS A 140 -1.30 -19.88 9.54
C LYS A 140 -0.89 -21.27 10.03
N SER A 141 -1.80 -22.04 10.64
CA SER A 141 -1.46 -23.41 11.08
C SER A 141 -1.08 -24.34 9.93
N LEU A 142 -1.59 -24.08 8.71
CA LEU A 142 -1.24 -24.83 7.51
C LEU A 142 0.06 -24.36 6.83
N ARG A 143 0.51 -23.13 7.09
CA ARG A 143 1.68 -22.49 6.44
C ARG A 143 2.84 -22.20 7.39
N LEU A 144 3.04 -23.04 8.42
CA LEU A 144 4.29 -22.99 9.18
C LEU A 144 5.30 -23.91 8.50
N SER A 145 6.11 -23.34 7.61
CA SER A 145 7.47 -23.84 7.50
C SER A 145 8.10 -23.57 8.87
N PRO A 146 8.42 -24.61 9.66
CA PRO A 146 8.93 -24.40 11.00
C PRO A 146 10.18 -23.52 10.89
N THR A 147 10.18 -22.44 11.66
CA THR A 147 11.22 -21.42 11.63
C THR A 147 11.89 -21.43 12.99
N ARG A 148 13.22 -21.54 12.99
CA ARG A 148 14.03 -21.53 14.20
C ARG A 148 14.84 -20.23 14.27
N PRO A 149 15.04 -19.66 15.47
CA PRO A 149 15.98 -18.55 15.63
C PRO A 149 17.40 -19.08 15.43
N CYS A 150 18.10 -18.59 14.41
CA CYS A 150 19.50 -18.94 14.20
C CYS A 150 20.40 -18.04 15.08
N PRO A 151 21.27 -18.61 15.93
CA PRO A 151 22.16 -17.84 16.79
C PRO A 151 23.28 -17.11 16.02
N GLU A 152 23.62 -17.54 14.81
CA GLU A 152 24.65 -16.90 13.98
C GLU A 152 24.13 -15.67 13.23
N CYS A 153 22.90 -15.74 12.71
CA CYS A 153 22.34 -14.68 11.87
C CYS A 153 21.36 -13.74 12.61
N LEU A 154 20.95 -14.08 13.84
CA LEU A 154 19.89 -13.41 14.60
C LEU A 154 18.59 -13.19 13.78
N SER A 155 18.33 -14.07 12.82
CA SER A 155 17.18 -14.01 11.92
C SER A 155 16.38 -15.31 11.98
N TRP A 156 15.11 -15.22 11.59
CA TRP A 156 14.21 -16.37 11.49
C TRP A 156 14.53 -17.14 10.21
N ILE A 157 15.11 -18.34 10.35
CA ILE A 157 15.51 -19.21 9.23
C ILE A 157 14.64 -20.47 9.24
N ASN A 158 14.31 -20.97 8.04
CA ASN A 158 13.61 -22.25 7.84
C ASN A 158 14.36 -23.41 8.52
N GLU A 159 13.63 -24.32 9.15
CA GLU A 159 14.21 -25.44 9.93
C GLU A 159 15.03 -26.43 9.08
N ASN A 160 14.69 -26.58 7.80
CA ASN A 160 15.36 -27.45 6.83
C ASN A 160 16.59 -26.81 6.16
N ALA A 161 16.93 -25.55 6.46
CA ALA A 161 18.12 -24.91 5.91
C ALA A 161 19.39 -25.59 6.44
N ARG A 162 20.19 -26.15 5.52
CA ARG A 162 21.53 -26.68 5.77
C ARG A 162 22.56 -25.73 5.15
N ARG A 163 23.75 -25.72 5.76
CA ARG A 163 24.88 -24.81 5.50
C ARG A 163 25.17 -24.55 4.02
#